data_AF-A0A8B5XB24-F1
#
_entry.id   AF-A0A8B5XB24-F1
#
_cell.length_a   1.000
_cell.length_b   1.000
_cell.length_c   1.000
_cell.angle_alpha   90.00
_cell.angle_beta   90.00
_cell.angle_gamma   90.00
#
_symmetry.space_group_name_H-M   'P 1'
#
loop_
_entity.id
_entity.type
_entity.pdbx_description
1 polymer ?
#
loop_
_entity_poly.entity_id
_entity_poly.type
_entity_poly.pdbx_seq_one_letter_code
_entity_poly.pdbx_strand_id
1 'polypeptide(L)'
;MLTERVLDWTQQWKEEGRQEGRQEGRQEGLRSERRALLRLIRRRFGETAAAHSTPLLERIAQPPVLEDLFEHLLDCPDESAWLARLQAAAGAERP
;
A
#
# COMPACT_ATOMS: atom_id res chain seq x y z
N MET A 1 45.16 -0.17 1.25
CA MET A 1 45.42 -1.46 1.93
C MET A 1 44.25 -2.40 1.69
N LEU A 2 44.43 -3.73 1.71
CA LEU A 2 43.30 -4.69 1.53
C LEU A 2 42.28 -4.58 2.68
N THR A 3 42.74 -4.26 3.89
CA THR A 3 41.93 -4.12 5.09
C THR A 3 40.91 -2.98 5.00
N GLU A 4 41.29 -1.84 4.42
CA GLU A 4 40.40 -0.69 4.21
C GLU A 4 39.26 -1.05 3.23
N ARG A 5 39.58 -1.75 2.14
CA ARG A 5 38.58 -2.18 1.14
C ARG A 5 37.57 -3.18 1.70
N VAL A 6 37.99 -4.08 2.59
CA VAL A 6 37.09 -5.04 3.25
C VAL A 6 36.13 -4.33 4.21
N LEU A 7 36.60 -3.31 4.93
CA LEU A 7 35.76 -2.49 5.81
C LEU A 7 34.72 -1.71 5.01
N ASP A 8 35.13 -1.07 3.92
CA ASP A 8 34.22 -0.30 3.05
C ASP A 8 33.13 -1.18 2.44
N TRP A 9 33.48 -2.36 1.89
CA TRP A 9 32.49 -3.31 1.37
C TRP A 9 31.54 -3.84 2.44
N THR A 10 32.04 -4.08 3.66
CA THR A 10 31.18 -4.53 4.78
C THR A 10 30.16 -3.46 5.16
N GLN A 11 30.56 -2.18 5.16
CA GLN A 11 29.65 -1.08 5.45
C GLN A 11 28.63 -0.87 4.33
N GLN A 12 29.08 -0.92 3.07
CA GLN A 12 28.23 -0.78 1.92
C GLN A 12 27.16 -1.87 1.89
N TRP A 13 27.53 -3.14 2.05
CA TRP A 13 26.57 -4.24 2.01
C TRP A 13 25.57 -4.21 3.17
N LYS A 14 25.99 -3.76 4.36
CA LYS A 14 25.07 -3.54 5.49
C LYS A 14 24.05 -2.44 5.21
N GLU A 15 24.48 -1.34 4.61
CA GLU A 15 23.57 -0.24 4.28
C GLU A 15 22.62 -0.61 3.13
N GLU A 16 23.12 -1.32 2.10
CA GLU A 16 22.30 -1.89 1.02
C GLU A 16 21.23 -2.83 1.58
N GLY A 17 21.60 -3.82 2.41
CA GLY A 17 20.64 -4.74 3.01
C GLY A 17 19.61 -4.04 3.90
N ARG A 18 20.00 -2.96 4.60
CA ARG A 18 19.07 -2.14 5.38
C ARG A 18 18.11 -1.33 4.49
N GLN A 19 18.57 -0.88 3.33
CA GLN A 19 17.73 -0.18 2.35
C GLN A 19 16.75 -1.13 1.68
N GLU A 20 17.22 -2.30 1.25
CA GLU A 20 16.40 -3.37 0.68
C GLU A 20 15.32 -3.83 1.67
N GLY A 21 15.70 -4.17 2.91
CA GLY A 21 14.72 -4.58 3.93
C GLY A 21 13.67 -3.52 4.23
N ARG A 22 14.02 -2.22 4.21
CA ARG A 22 13.03 -1.14 4.33
C ARG A 22 12.11 -1.03 3.12
N GLN A 23 12.61 -1.28 1.91
CA GLN A 23 11.79 -1.27 0.70
C GLN A 23 10.84 -2.46 0.67
N GLU A 24 11.32 -3.65 0.98
CA GLU A 24 10.52 -4.87 1.08
C GLU A 24 9.43 -4.73 2.15
N GLY A 25 9.80 -4.24 3.35
CA GLY A 25 8.85 -4.00 4.44
C GLY A 25 7.75 -3.01 4.06
N ARG A 26 8.07 -1.93 3.33
CA ARG A 26 7.05 -1.01 2.80
C ARG A 26 6.13 -1.70 1.79
N GLN A 27 6.67 -2.47 0.87
CA GLN A 27 5.86 -3.18 -0.12
C GLN A 27 4.95 -4.24 0.53
N GLU A 28 5.45 -4.95 1.54
CA GLU A 28 4.68 -5.94 2.30
C GLU A 28 3.57 -5.28 3.14
N GLY A 29 3.86 -4.13 3.76
CA GLY A 29 2.89 -3.30 4.45
C GLY A 29 1.73 -2.90 3.54
N LEU A 30 2.05 -2.31 2.38
CA LEU A 30 1.05 -1.92 1.37
C LEU A 30 0.20 -3.12 0.91
N ARG A 31 0.82 -4.28 0.64
CA ARG A 31 0.07 -5.50 0.27
C ARG A 31 -0.87 -5.94 1.40
N SER A 32 -0.43 -5.86 2.64
CA SER A 32 -1.21 -6.24 3.82
C SER A 32 -2.39 -5.31 4.05
N GLU A 33 -2.19 -4.00 3.92
CA GLU A 33 -3.24 -2.99 4.05
C GLU A 33 -4.30 -3.11 2.96
N ARG A 34 -3.90 -3.23 1.69
CA ARG A 34 -4.85 -3.46 0.58
C ARG A 34 -5.69 -4.72 0.82
N ARG A 35 -5.08 -5.80 1.31
CA ARG A 35 -5.79 -7.04 1.64
C ARG A 35 -6.77 -6.84 2.80
N ALA A 36 -6.42 -6.04 3.80
CA ALA A 36 -7.30 -5.72 4.92
C ALA A 36 -8.49 -4.87 4.46
N LEU A 37 -8.27 -3.83 3.65
CA LEU A 37 -9.33 -3.03 3.01
C LEU A 37 -10.27 -3.92 2.20
N LEU A 38 -9.75 -4.79 1.33
CA LEU A 38 -10.58 -5.69 0.52
C LEU A 38 -11.48 -6.59 1.36
N ARG A 39 -10.99 -7.11 2.49
CA ARG A 39 -11.82 -7.90 3.42
C ARG A 39 -12.96 -7.06 4.02
N LEU A 40 -12.70 -5.81 4.36
CA LEU A 40 -13.71 -4.90 4.91
C LEU A 40 -14.74 -4.50 3.85
N ILE A 41 -14.29 -4.14 2.65
CA ILE A 41 -15.16 -3.82 1.50
C ILE A 41 -16.08 -5.01 1.20
N ARG A 42 -15.52 -6.22 1.12
CA ARG A 42 -16.31 -7.44 0.92
C ARG A 42 -17.35 -7.63 2.01
N ARG A 43 -16.98 -7.40 3.27
CA ARG A 43 -17.90 -7.57 4.40
C ARG A 43 -19.04 -6.54 4.39
N ARG A 44 -18.75 -5.31 3.95
CA ARG A 44 -19.70 -4.20 3.98
C ARG A 44 -20.61 -4.12 2.75
N PHE A 45 -20.02 -4.33 1.57
CA PHE A 45 -20.65 -4.08 0.27
C PHE A 45 -20.74 -5.34 -0.61
N GLY A 46 -20.11 -6.45 -0.21
CA GLY A 46 -20.17 -7.72 -0.94
C GLY A 46 -19.00 -7.97 -1.89
N GLU A 47 -19.00 -9.15 -2.51
CA GLU A 47 -17.90 -9.64 -3.34
C GLU A 47 -17.68 -8.78 -4.60
N THR A 48 -18.77 -8.33 -5.25
CA THR A 48 -18.70 -7.50 -6.46
C THR A 48 -17.97 -6.17 -6.19
N ALA A 49 -18.29 -5.51 -5.08
CA ALA A 49 -17.63 -4.28 -4.66
C ALA A 49 -16.12 -4.48 -4.43
N ALA A 50 -15.74 -5.60 -3.81
CA ALA A 50 -14.34 -5.95 -3.56
C ALA A 50 -13.59 -6.23 -4.87
N ALA A 51 -14.21 -6.95 -5.81
CA ALA A 51 -13.65 -7.21 -7.12
C ALA A 51 -13.41 -5.90 -7.90
N HIS A 52 -14.37 -4.97 -7.90
CA HIS A 52 -14.20 -3.65 -8.52
C HIS A 52 -13.15 -2.78 -7.84
N SER A 53 -13.00 -2.89 -6.51
CA SER A 53 -12.04 -2.09 -5.73
C SER A 53 -10.59 -2.57 -5.90
N THR A 54 -10.37 -3.85 -6.21
CA THR A 54 -9.03 -4.47 -6.31
C THR A 54 -8.08 -3.71 -7.24
N PRO A 55 -8.39 -3.49 -8.54
CA PRO A 55 -7.47 -2.79 -9.44
C PRO A 55 -7.26 -1.31 -9.09
N LEU A 56 -8.17 -0.69 -8.34
CA LEU A 56 -8.01 0.70 -7.88
C LEU A 56 -7.05 0.77 -6.69
N LEU A 57 -7.16 -0.16 -5.73
CA LEU A 57 -6.25 -0.22 -4.58
C LEU A 57 -4.82 -0.55 -4.98
N GLU A 58 -4.62 -1.37 -6.03
CA GLU A 58 -3.28 -1.69 -6.55
C GLU A 58 -2.53 -0.47 -7.09
N ARG A 59 -3.25 0.56 -7.55
CA ARG A 59 -2.66 1.82 -8.03
C ARG A 59 -2.18 2.73 -6.91
N ILE A 60 -2.66 2.52 -5.68
CA ILE A 60 -2.35 3.39 -4.54
C ILE A 60 -1.07 2.91 -3.88
N ALA A 61 0.03 3.65 -4.03
CA ALA A 61 1.34 3.30 -3.52
C ALA A 61 1.71 4.01 -2.20
N GLN A 62 0.93 5.01 -1.79
CA GLN A 62 1.21 5.79 -0.57
C GLN A 62 0.44 5.23 0.63
N PRO A 63 1.13 4.82 1.72
CA PRO A 63 0.46 4.35 2.93
C PRO A 63 -0.58 5.33 3.52
N PRO A 64 -0.32 6.65 3.61
CA PRO A 64 -1.31 7.58 4.16
C PRO A 64 -2.65 7.57 3.41
N VAL A 65 -2.62 7.34 2.09
CA VAL A 65 -3.85 7.26 1.28
C VAL A 65 -4.65 6.00 1.62
N LEU A 66 -3.99 4.88 1.91
CA LEU A 66 -4.66 3.66 2.38
C LEU A 66 -5.22 3.84 3.79
N GLU A 67 -4.49 4.52 4.69
CA GLU A 67 -4.94 4.86 6.04
C GLU A 67 -6.23 5.70 6.00
N ASP A 68 -6.26 6.79 5.21
CA ASP A 68 -7.46 7.64 5.04
C ASP A 68 -8.64 6.83 4.47
N LEU A 69 -8.37 5.89 3.57
CA LEU A 69 -9.41 5.02 3.01
C LEU A 69 -10.02 4.10 4.05
N PHE A 70 -9.29 3.68 5.10
CA PHE A 70 -9.87 2.90 6.20
C PHE A 70 -10.90 3.71 6.97
N GLU A 71 -10.57 4.96 7.33
CA GLU A 71 -11.49 5.84 8.06
C GLU A 71 -12.75 6.10 7.23
N HIS A 72 -12.58 6.47 5.97
CA HIS A 72 -13.70 6.73 5.08
C HIS A 72 -14.53 5.48 4.76
N LEU A 73 -13.92 4.30 4.72
CA LEU A 73 -14.63 3.04 4.52
C LEU A 73 -15.57 2.72 5.68
N LEU A 74 -15.41 3.29 6.87
CA LEU A 74 -16.35 3.11 7.99
C LEU A 74 -17.56 4.03 7.86
N ASP A 75 -17.35 5.27 7.42
CA ASP A 75 -18.43 6.28 7.33
C ASP A 75 -19.18 6.27 5.98
N CYS A 76 -18.69 5.55 4.98
CA CYS A 76 -19.27 5.56 3.63
C CYS A 76 -20.72 5.03 3.57
N PRO A 77 -21.72 5.75 3.04
CA PRO A 77 -23.11 5.32 3.11
C PRO A 77 -23.41 4.03 2.33
N ASP A 78 -22.77 3.85 1.17
CA ASP A 78 -23.02 2.73 0.26
C ASP A 78 -21.81 2.44 -0.65
N GLU A 79 -21.94 1.38 -1.46
CA GLU A 79 -20.93 0.94 -2.43
C GLU A 79 -20.60 2.02 -3.47
N SER A 80 -21.60 2.75 -3.95
CA SER A 80 -21.42 3.74 -5.02
C SER A 80 -20.57 4.92 -4.56
N ALA A 81 -20.84 5.43 -3.36
CA ALA A 81 -20.05 6.47 -2.72
C ALA A 81 -18.61 5.99 -2.44
N TRP A 82 -18.45 4.71 -2.08
CA TRP A 82 -17.14 4.11 -1.83
C TRP A 82 -16.32 4.05 -3.12
N LEU A 83 -16.89 3.51 -4.20
CA LEU A 83 -16.21 3.38 -5.49
C LEU A 83 -15.82 4.74 -6.07
N ALA A 84 -16.69 5.77 -5.94
CA ALA A 84 -16.38 7.13 -6.39
C ALA A 84 -15.17 7.71 -5.64
N ARG A 85 -15.12 7.54 -4.31
CA ARG A 85 -13.98 7.99 -3.49
C ARG A 85 -12.70 7.23 -3.86
N LEU A 86 -12.79 5.92 -3.99
CA LEU A 86 -11.64 5.08 -4.32
C LEU A 86 -11.07 5.42 -5.72
N GLN A 87 -11.93 5.73 -6.69
CA GLN A 87 -11.52 6.23 -8.00
C GLN A 87 -10.80 7.58 -7.91
N ALA A 88 -11.30 8.50 -7.07
CA ALA A 88 -10.64 9.80 -6.85
C ALA A 88 -9.25 9.62 -6.21
N ALA A 89 -9.13 8.78 -5.19
CA ALA A 89 -7.85 8.46 -4.54
C ALA A 89 -6.85 7.82 -5.51
N ALA A 90 -7.29 6.80 -6.28
CA ALA A 90 -6.44 6.16 -7.28
C ALA A 90 -6.07 7.08 -8.46
N GLY A 91 -6.90 8.08 -8.76
CA GLY A 91 -6.70 9.08 -9.80
C GLY A 91 -5.75 10.21 -9.40
N ALA A 92 -5.76 10.61 -8.13
CA ALA A 92 -4.89 11.64 -7.57
C ALA A 92 -3.41 11.21 -7.50
N GLU A 93 -3.11 9.91 -7.58
CA GLU A 93 -1.74 9.38 -7.66
C GLU A 93 -1.15 9.38 -9.08
N ARG A 94 -1.77 10.05 -10.07
CA ARG A 94 -1.10 10.29 -11.36
C ARG A 94 -0.04 11.39 -11.20
N PRO A 95 1.20 11.18 -11.70
CA PRO A 95 2.23 12.23 -11.72
C PRO A 95 1.84 13.39 -12.63
#